data_AF-A0A0N0IV62-F1
#
_entry.id   AF-A0A0N0IV62-F1
#
_cell.length_a   1.000
_cell.length_b   1.000
_cell.length_c   1.000
_cell.angle_alpha   90.00
_cell.angle_beta   90.00
_cell.angle_gamma   90.00
#
_symmetry.space_group_name_H-M   'P 1'
#
loop_
_entity.id
_entity.type
_entity.pdbx_description
1 polymer ?
#
loop_
_entity_poly.entity_id
_entity_poly.type
_entity_poly.pdbx_seq_one_letter_code
_entity_poly.pdbx_strand_id
1 'polypeptide(L)'
;MNYRYIMALRFSLVLSLSFMISCKKASVNYILYYQKANEIDSIYRIAKKPKLAVEEYKKLFEEYEPKNQERLREYETYIILADRFNIDFGGKKSLKKLILLKAEHGDNCKEYYPILRKYGIDSLEVKEQIADWKEGLNQTLIDSFTVAMRRDSEGRPLDTALAQRNVMKNARLLLWTFQKYGYPTPRKMGTMGHNDTFFAMTTFLTHMNETKEYYPKIREKLYEYVKSGDCPPRDYILMIDNMAFLLNKERIYSFNPNVSKDSAKINRNRKSIGLPSIKHTNLIIADSSKPIWELLKNVKE
;
A
#
# COMPACT_ATOMS: atom_id res chain seq x y z
N MET A 1 -32.77 -39.20 30.95
CA MET A 1 -32.31 -38.21 29.94
C MET A 1 -30.95 -38.66 29.42
N ASN A 2 -30.80 -38.90 28.12
CA ASN A 2 -29.72 -39.71 27.56
C ASN A 2 -28.38 -38.94 27.55
N TYR A 3 -27.31 -39.50 28.12
CA TYR A 3 -26.01 -38.82 28.30
C TYR A 3 -25.40 -38.32 26.97
N ARG A 4 -25.68 -39.04 25.87
CA ARG A 4 -25.31 -38.66 24.51
C ARG A 4 -25.99 -37.37 24.03
N TYR A 5 -27.23 -37.14 24.44
CA TYR A 5 -27.99 -35.93 24.10
C TYR A 5 -27.40 -34.70 24.80
N ILE A 6 -27.00 -34.84 26.07
CA ILE A 6 -26.37 -33.76 26.84
C ILE A 6 -24.98 -33.41 26.27
N MET A 7 -24.21 -34.41 25.84
CA MET A 7 -22.92 -34.16 25.15
C MET A 7 -23.11 -33.46 23.80
N ALA A 8 -24.07 -33.90 22.97
CA ALA A 8 -24.33 -33.28 21.68
C ALA A 8 -24.80 -31.81 21.83
N LEU A 9 -25.62 -31.52 22.83
CA LEU A 9 -26.06 -30.16 23.15
C LEU A 9 -24.88 -29.27 23.58
N ARG A 10 -23.97 -29.80 24.42
CA ARG A 10 -22.76 -29.09 24.86
C ARG A 10 -21.80 -28.84 23.70
N PHE A 11 -21.61 -29.81 22.80
CA PHE A 11 -20.75 -29.65 21.62
C PHE A 11 -21.32 -28.62 20.64
N SER A 12 -22.65 -28.63 20.43
CA SER A 12 -23.34 -27.65 19.59
C SER A 12 -23.27 -26.24 20.19
N LEU A 13 -23.39 -26.10 21.52
CA LEU A 13 -23.20 -24.82 22.21
C LEU A 13 -21.78 -24.28 22.05
N VAL A 14 -20.75 -25.11 22.24
CA VAL A 14 -19.33 -24.71 22.06
C VAL A 14 -19.04 -24.32 20.61
N LEU A 15 -19.60 -25.04 19.62
CA LEU A 15 -19.50 -24.68 18.20
C LEU A 15 -20.20 -23.34 17.89
N SER A 16 -21.37 -23.10 18.48
CA SER A 16 -22.12 -21.85 18.29
C SER A 16 -21.45 -20.63 18.95
N LEU A 17 -20.82 -20.83 20.12
CA LEU A 17 -20.04 -19.80 20.81
C LEU A 17 -18.75 -19.44 20.06
N SER A 18 -18.15 -20.38 19.32
CA SER A 18 -16.96 -20.11 18.50
C SER A 18 -17.27 -19.31 17.22
N PHE A 19 -18.49 -19.38 16.67
CA PHE A 19 -18.92 -18.50 15.57
C PHE A 19 -19.21 -17.05 16.02
N MET A 20 -19.54 -16.83 17.30
CA MET A 20 -19.85 -15.50 17.85
C MET A 20 -18.61 -14.72 18.30
N ILE A 21 -17.43 -15.35 18.38
CA ILE A 21 -16.13 -14.69 18.66
C ILE A 21 -15.47 -14.18 17.37
N SER A 22 -16.18 -14.18 16.24
CA SER A 22 -15.81 -13.32 15.11
C SER A 22 -16.16 -11.87 15.47
N CYS A 23 -15.37 -11.29 16.37
CA CYS A 23 -15.24 -9.85 16.49
C CYS A 23 -14.88 -9.35 15.10
N LYS A 24 -15.88 -8.84 14.36
CA LYS A 24 -15.66 -7.95 13.23
C LYS A 24 -14.85 -6.80 13.81
N LYS A 25 -13.51 -6.88 13.76
CA LYS A 25 -12.63 -5.73 13.97
C LYS A 25 -13.27 -4.62 13.16
N ALA A 26 -13.71 -3.55 13.82
CA ALA A 26 -14.27 -2.39 13.16
C ALA A 26 -13.37 -2.07 11.96
N SER A 27 -13.94 -1.88 10.78
CA SER A 27 -13.16 -1.65 9.55
C SER A 27 -12.18 -0.50 9.81
N VAL A 28 -10.90 -0.85 9.93
CA VAL A 28 -9.86 0.08 10.33
C VAL A 28 -9.71 1.11 9.21
N ASN A 29 -9.92 2.40 9.54
CA ASN A 29 -9.79 3.47 8.55
C ASN A 29 -8.31 3.86 8.38
N TYR A 30 -7.70 3.37 7.32
CA TYR A 30 -6.30 3.61 7.00
C TYR A 30 -5.97 5.05 6.62
N ILE A 31 -6.96 5.92 6.37
CA ILE A 31 -6.71 7.37 6.26
C ILE A 31 -6.08 7.90 7.56
N LEU A 32 -6.54 7.42 8.72
CA LEU A 32 -5.96 7.80 10.01
C LEU A 32 -4.55 7.26 10.17
N TYR A 33 -4.30 6.02 9.74
CA TYR A 33 -2.95 5.45 9.69
C TYR A 33 -2.00 6.32 8.87
N TYR A 34 -2.38 6.70 7.65
CA TYR A 34 -1.53 7.50 6.78
C TYR A 34 -1.28 8.90 7.36
N GLN A 35 -2.30 9.52 7.97
CA GLN A 35 -2.14 10.79 8.68
C GLN A 35 -1.12 10.68 9.83
N LYS A 36 -1.27 9.67 10.70
CA LYS A 36 -0.32 9.41 11.79
C LYS A 36 1.08 9.14 11.26
N ALA A 37 1.23 8.32 10.22
CA ALA A 37 2.54 8.05 9.60
C ALA A 37 3.22 9.33 9.10
N ASN A 38 2.47 10.23 8.45
CA ASN A 38 3.01 11.53 8.01
C ASN A 38 3.36 12.47 9.17
N GLU A 39 2.59 12.44 10.26
CA GLU A 39 2.89 13.21 11.47
C GLU A 39 4.19 12.71 12.13
N ILE A 40 4.36 11.40 12.24
CA ILE A 40 5.58 10.78 12.78
C ILE A 40 6.77 11.04 11.86
N ASP A 41 6.58 10.97 10.54
CA ASP A 41 7.63 11.31 9.59
C ASP A 41 8.06 12.77 9.68
N SER A 42 7.13 13.68 9.98
CA SER A 42 7.46 15.09 10.28
C SER A 42 8.30 15.21 11.54
N ILE A 43 8.02 14.44 12.60
CA ILE A 43 8.86 14.37 13.81
C ILE A 43 10.28 13.91 13.46
N TYR A 44 10.37 12.89 12.61
CA TYR A 44 11.64 12.32 12.17
C TYR A 44 12.44 13.27 11.26
N ARG A 45 11.90 13.64 10.09
CA ARG A 45 12.65 14.36 9.04
C ARG A 45 12.73 15.86 9.28
N ILE A 46 11.64 16.46 9.76
CA ILE A 46 11.53 17.92 9.87
C ILE A 46 12.00 18.39 11.24
N ALA A 47 11.43 17.81 12.31
CA ALA A 47 11.81 18.17 13.68
C ALA A 47 13.14 17.53 14.12
N LYS A 48 13.66 16.55 13.36
CA LYS A 48 14.91 15.84 13.66
C LYS A 48 14.90 15.20 15.06
N LYS A 49 13.77 14.59 15.45
CA LYS A 49 13.57 13.90 16.74
C LYS A 49 13.36 12.40 16.53
N PRO A 50 14.36 11.63 16.09
CA PRO A 50 14.18 10.26 15.66
C PRO A 50 13.84 9.30 16.80
N LYS A 51 14.37 9.49 18.02
CA LYS A 51 13.98 8.67 19.17
C LYS A 51 12.49 8.80 19.48
N LEU A 52 11.96 10.03 19.47
CA LEU A 52 10.52 10.26 19.61
C LEU A 52 9.73 9.63 18.46
N ALA A 53 10.22 9.74 17.22
CA ALA A 53 9.55 9.13 16.09
C ALA A 53 9.45 7.60 16.21
N VAL A 54 10.46 6.91 16.76
CA VAL A 54 10.40 5.46 17.00
C VAL A 54 9.29 5.10 17.99
N GLU A 55 9.19 5.82 19.10
CA GLU A 55 8.16 5.56 20.11
C GLU A 55 6.75 5.74 19.53
N GLU A 56 6.55 6.76 18.68
CA GLU A 56 5.28 6.97 18.00
C GLU A 56 5.01 5.93 16.90
N TYR A 57 6.04 5.49 16.16
CA TYR A 57 5.89 4.39 15.20
C TYR A 57 5.54 3.08 15.90
N LYS A 58 6.12 2.79 17.07
CA LYS A 58 5.79 1.61 17.87
C LYS A 58 4.30 1.58 18.18
N LYS A 59 3.75 2.68 18.72
CA LYS A 59 2.30 2.83 18.98
C LYS A 59 1.47 2.66 17.70
N LEU A 60 1.92 3.22 16.57
CA LEU A 60 1.22 3.09 15.30
C LEU A 60 1.13 1.62 14.86
N PHE A 61 2.21 0.86 14.96
CA PHE A 61 2.26 -0.53 14.48
C PHE A 61 1.71 -1.56 15.47
N GLU A 62 1.40 -1.15 16.71
CA GLU A 62 0.55 -1.90 17.63
C GLU A 62 -0.93 -1.85 17.20
N GLU A 63 -1.38 -0.74 16.60
CA GLU A 63 -2.76 -0.52 16.17
C GLU A 63 -3.02 -0.95 14.72
N TYR A 64 -2.04 -0.73 13.82
CA TYR A 64 -2.21 -0.95 12.38
C TYR A 64 -1.19 -1.93 11.81
N GLU A 65 -1.64 -2.73 10.83
CA GLU A 65 -0.70 -3.42 9.95
C GLU A 65 -0.01 -2.40 9.04
N PRO A 66 1.33 -2.35 8.99
CA PRO A 66 2.08 -1.42 8.16
C PRO A 66 1.75 -1.60 6.68
N LYS A 67 1.75 -0.48 5.94
CA LYS A 67 1.55 -0.44 4.48
C LYS A 67 2.77 -0.02 3.70
N ASN A 68 3.70 0.70 4.35
CA ASN A 68 4.92 1.21 3.76
C ASN A 68 4.65 2.08 2.52
N GLN A 69 4.09 3.27 2.76
CA GLN A 69 3.73 4.20 1.69
C GLN A 69 4.93 4.47 0.76
N GLU A 70 4.66 4.58 -0.54
CA GLU A 70 5.70 4.83 -1.55
C GLU A 70 6.58 6.01 -1.12
N ARG A 71 7.89 5.79 -1.07
CA ARG A 71 8.94 6.75 -0.66
C ARG A 71 9.00 7.09 0.84
N LEU A 72 7.90 7.02 1.57
CA LEU A 72 7.89 7.28 3.01
C LEU A 72 8.68 6.22 3.77
N ARG A 73 8.48 4.94 3.42
CA ARG A 73 9.21 3.80 4.00
C ARG A 73 9.05 3.74 5.52
N GLU A 74 7.84 3.97 6.05
CA GLU A 74 7.63 4.18 7.49
C GLU A 74 8.00 2.97 8.34
N TYR A 75 7.72 1.75 7.86
CA TYR A 75 8.04 0.54 8.62
C TYR A 75 9.52 0.21 8.56
N GLU A 76 10.15 0.40 7.40
CA GLU A 76 11.61 0.28 7.25
C GLU A 76 12.34 1.27 8.18
N THR A 77 11.88 2.53 8.20
CA THR A 77 12.43 3.59 9.05
C THR A 77 12.29 3.24 10.53
N TYR A 78 11.13 2.74 10.95
CA TYR A 78 10.90 2.28 12.31
C TYR A 78 11.87 1.16 12.72
N ILE A 79 11.99 0.11 11.91
CA ILE A 79 12.86 -1.04 12.23
C ILE A 79 14.32 -0.59 12.40
N ILE A 80 14.84 0.21 11.47
CA ILE A 80 16.23 0.66 11.52
C ILE A 80 16.48 1.59 12.71
N LEU A 81 15.57 2.53 12.97
CA LEU A 81 15.73 3.45 14.09
C LEU A 81 15.57 2.73 15.44
N ALA A 82 14.64 1.79 15.55
CA ALA A 82 14.45 1.01 16.76
C ALA A 82 15.68 0.15 17.08
N ASP A 83 16.25 -0.50 16.06
CA ASP A 83 17.53 -1.21 16.19
C ASP A 83 18.65 -0.29 16.69
N ARG A 84 18.78 0.90 16.09
CA ARG A 84 19.81 1.88 16.45
C ARG A 84 19.69 2.38 17.89
N PHE A 85 18.48 2.63 18.36
CA PHE A 85 18.22 3.14 19.71
C PHE A 85 18.00 2.05 20.76
N ASN A 86 18.22 0.77 20.41
CA ASN A 86 17.95 -0.39 21.28
C ASN A 86 16.50 -0.42 21.80
N ILE A 87 15.55 0.01 20.98
CA ILE A 87 14.11 -0.08 21.28
C ILE A 87 13.61 -1.41 20.71
N ASP A 88 12.92 -2.19 21.53
CA ASP A 88 12.34 -3.46 21.08
C ASP A 88 11.25 -3.20 20.04
N PHE A 89 11.52 -3.68 18.82
CA PHE A 89 10.61 -3.65 17.68
C PHE A 89 9.94 -5.00 17.38
N GLY A 90 10.19 -6.04 18.19
CA GLY A 90 9.63 -7.40 18.03
C GLY A 90 10.53 -8.40 17.30
N GLY A 91 11.81 -8.05 17.06
CA GLY A 91 12.84 -8.95 16.53
C GLY A 91 12.46 -9.68 15.22
N LYS A 92 12.71 -10.99 15.16
CA LYS A 92 12.50 -11.83 13.95
C LYS A 92 11.09 -11.69 13.37
N LYS A 93 10.04 -11.63 14.20
CA LYS A 93 8.65 -11.54 13.74
C LYS A 93 8.42 -10.28 12.91
N SER A 94 8.95 -9.15 13.37
CA SER A 94 8.81 -7.85 12.70
C SER A 94 9.67 -7.76 11.44
N LEU A 95 10.83 -8.42 11.43
CA LEU A 95 11.68 -8.55 10.24
C LEU A 95 11.04 -9.42 9.15
N LYS A 96 10.38 -10.52 9.51
CA LYS A 96 9.58 -11.31 8.56
C LYS A 96 8.46 -10.48 7.94
N LYS A 97 7.83 -9.59 8.70
CA LYS A 97 6.85 -8.64 8.16
C LYS A 97 7.49 -7.66 7.16
N LEU A 98 8.69 -7.15 7.48
CA LEU A 98 9.45 -6.28 6.56
C LEU A 98 9.78 -7.00 5.24
N ILE A 99 10.24 -8.26 5.31
CA ILE A 99 10.53 -9.08 4.11
C ILE A 99 9.31 -9.15 3.19
N LEU A 100 8.12 -9.46 3.73
CA LEU A 100 6.89 -9.53 2.93
C LEU A 100 6.53 -8.18 2.31
N LEU A 101 6.57 -7.09 3.09
CA LEU A 101 6.27 -5.75 2.56
C LEU A 101 7.19 -5.37 1.40
N LYS A 102 8.48 -5.69 1.50
CA LYS A 102 9.47 -5.44 0.44
C LYS A 102 9.22 -6.35 -0.78
N ALA A 103 8.94 -7.62 -0.56
CA ALA A 103 8.65 -8.59 -1.62
C ALA A 103 7.39 -8.24 -2.40
N GLU A 104 6.35 -7.73 -1.73
CA GLU A 104 5.12 -7.21 -2.35
C GLU A 104 5.40 -6.07 -3.34
N HIS A 105 6.53 -5.36 -3.21
CA HIS A 105 6.98 -4.33 -4.15
C HIS A 105 8.04 -4.82 -5.16
N GLY A 106 8.30 -6.13 -5.23
CA GLY A 106 9.26 -6.74 -6.16
C GLY A 106 10.72 -6.70 -5.70
N ASP A 107 10.99 -6.32 -4.44
CA ASP A 107 12.34 -6.25 -3.89
C ASP A 107 12.82 -7.64 -3.40
N ASN A 108 14.14 -7.85 -3.43
CA ASN A 108 14.81 -9.07 -2.94
C ASN A 108 15.40 -8.92 -1.52
N CYS A 109 15.14 -7.79 -0.86
CA CYS A 109 15.54 -7.47 0.51
C CYS A 109 17.06 -7.43 0.76
N LYS A 110 17.90 -7.41 -0.28
CA LYS A 110 19.37 -7.41 -0.12
C LYS A 110 19.87 -6.27 0.77
N GLU A 111 19.25 -5.10 0.66
CA GLU A 111 19.59 -3.93 1.46
C GLU A 111 19.42 -4.15 2.98
N TYR A 112 18.56 -5.09 3.39
CA TYR A 112 18.30 -5.41 4.80
C TYR A 112 19.09 -6.62 5.32
N TYR A 113 19.89 -7.29 4.49
CA TYR A 113 20.66 -8.48 4.93
C TYR A 113 21.55 -8.25 6.16
N PRO A 114 22.18 -7.07 6.38
CA PRO A 114 22.93 -6.82 7.61
C PRO A 114 22.07 -6.94 8.88
N ILE A 115 20.92 -6.28 8.91
CA ILE A 115 20.01 -6.34 10.08
C ILE A 115 19.31 -7.70 10.18
N LEU A 116 18.93 -8.30 9.06
CA LEU A 116 18.33 -9.64 9.05
C LEU A 116 19.28 -10.68 9.66
N ARG A 117 20.57 -10.66 9.27
CA ARG A 117 21.59 -11.56 9.83
C ARG A 117 21.86 -11.27 11.31
N LYS A 118 21.88 -10.00 11.75
CA LYS A 118 22.01 -9.63 13.16
C LYS A 118 20.96 -10.34 14.04
N TYR A 119 19.76 -10.51 13.51
CA TYR A 119 18.66 -11.20 14.19
C TYR A 119 18.49 -12.67 13.77
N GLY A 120 19.48 -13.27 13.11
CA GLY A 120 19.51 -14.70 12.79
C GLY A 120 18.54 -15.12 11.68
N ILE A 121 18.24 -14.24 10.72
CA ILE A 121 17.55 -14.56 9.47
C ILE A 121 18.58 -14.53 8.35
N ASP A 122 18.86 -15.67 7.75
CA ASP A 122 19.80 -15.77 6.64
C ASP A 122 19.13 -15.56 5.27
N SER A 123 19.94 -15.53 4.21
CA SER A 123 19.43 -15.30 2.86
C SER A 123 18.59 -16.44 2.30
N LEU A 124 18.72 -17.66 2.83
CA LEU A 124 17.90 -18.80 2.41
C LEU A 124 16.50 -18.65 3.00
N GLU A 125 16.40 -18.35 4.30
CA GLU A 125 15.11 -18.07 4.96
C GLU A 125 14.35 -16.91 4.30
N VAL A 126 15.06 -15.85 3.87
CA VAL A 126 14.43 -14.76 3.09
C VAL A 126 13.86 -15.27 1.76
N LYS A 127 14.61 -16.09 1.01
CA LYS A 127 14.17 -16.60 -0.30
C LYS A 127 12.98 -17.54 -0.15
N GLU A 128 13.00 -18.44 0.82
CA GLU A 128 11.90 -19.36 1.13
C GLU A 128 10.64 -18.58 1.47
N GLN A 129 10.73 -17.59 2.37
CA GLN A 129 9.58 -16.78 2.74
C GLN A 129 8.95 -16.02 1.53
N ILE A 130 9.79 -15.54 0.60
CA ILE A 130 9.31 -14.89 -0.63
C ILE A 130 8.69 -15.92 -1.58
N ALA A 131 9.26 -17.13 -1.68
CA ALA A 131 8.71 -18.21 -2.49
C ALA A 131 7.35 -18.66 -1.98
N ASP A 132 7.21 -18.92 -0.68
CA ASP A 132 5.96 -19.30 -0.03
C ASP A 132 4.85 -18.26 -0.27
N TRP A 133 5.19 -16.97 -0.17
CA TRP A 133 4.24 -15.90 -0.49
C TRP A 133 3.83 -15.92 -1.97
N LYS A 134 4.77 -16.14 -2.90
CA LYS A 134 4.49 -16.21 -4.33
C LYS A 134 3.58 -17.38 -4.71
N GLU A 135 3.74 -18.52 -4.05
CA GLU A 135 2.86 -19.69 -4.25
C GLU A 135 1.42 -19.40 -3.83
N GLY A 136 1.22 -18.52 -2.84
CA GLY A 136 -0.10 -18.07 -2.38
C GLY A 136 -0.79 -17.02 -3.25
N LEU A 137 -0.19 -16.57 -4.35
CA LEU A 137 -0.78 -15.54 -5.21
C LEU A 137 -1.98 -16.06 -6.01
N ASN A 138 -2.94 -15.18 -6.24
CA ASN A 138 -4.16 -15.48 -6.98
C ASN A 138 -3.90 -15.50 -8.49
N GLN A 139 -3.79 -16.70 -9.06
CA GLN A 139 -3.52 -16.91 -10.49
C GLN A 139 -4.56 -16.27 -11.40
N THR A 140 -5.85 -16.27 -11.02
CA THR A 140 -6.89 -15.61 -11.82
C THR A 140 -6.64 -14.10 -11.94
N LEU A 141 -6.19 -13.44 -10.87
CA LEU A 141 -5.82 -12.03 -10.93
C LEU A 141 -4.57 -11.83 -11.79
N ILE A 142 -3.56 -12.69 -11.66
CA ILE A 142 -2.33 -12.64 -12.46
C ILE A 142 -2.66 -12.75 -13.95
N ASP A 143 -3.43 -13.76 -14.35
CA ASP A 143 -3.85 -13.98 -15.74
C ASP A 143 -4.62 -12.76 -16.27
N SER A 144 -5.61 -12.32 -15.50
CA SER A 144 -6.50 -11.22 -15.89
C SER A 144 -5.74 -9.91 -16.08
N PHE A 145 -4.87 -9.56 -15.14
CA PHE A 145 -4.11 -8.31 -15.20
C PHE A 145 -2.93 -8.40 -16.17
N THR A 146 -2.38 -9.58 -16.46
CA THR A 146 -1.44 -9.78 -17.58
C THR A 146 -2.08 -9.37 -18.91
N VAL A 147 -3.29 -9.88 -19.19
CA VAL A 147 -4.04 -9.50 -20.40
C VAL A 147 -4.38 -8.02 -20.38
N ALA A 148 -4.82 -7.49 -19.23
CA ALA A 148 -5.20 -6.09 -19.10
C ALA A 148 -4.05 -5.13 -19.40
N MET A 149 -2.84 -5.40 -18.87
CA MET A 149 -1.66 -4.55 -19.08
C MET A 149 -1.20 -4.54 -20.53
N ARG A 150 -1.17 -5.71 -21.20
CA ARG A 150 -0.83 -5.79 -22.63
C ARG A 150 -1.84 -5.05 -23.49
N ARG A 151 -3.12 -5.19 -23.16
CA ARG A 151 -4.21 -4.49 -23.84
C ARG A 151 -4.16 -2.98 -23.62
N ASP A 152 -3.70 -2.54 -22.45
CA ASP A 152 -3.62 -1.12 -22.09
C ASP A 152 -2.59 -0.35 -22.93
N SER A 153 -1.52 -1.02 -23.35
CA SER A 153 -0.49 -0.45 -24.24
C SER A 153 -0.83 -0.57 -25.74
N GLU A 154 -1.67 -1.54 -26.12
CA GLU A 154 -2.02 -1.81 -27.51
C GLU A 154 -2.77 -0.63 -28.17
N GLY A 155 -2.31 -0.23 -29.35
CA GLY A 155 -2.88 0.87 -30.14
C GLY A 155 -2.43 2.26 -29.70
N ARG A 156 -1.85 2.44 -28.51
CA ARG A 156 -1.39 3.77 -28.06
C ARG A 156 -0.05 4.17 -28.73
N PRO A 157 0.15 5.46 -29.07
CA PRO A 157 -0.83 6.55 -29.08
C PRO A 157 -1.62 6.69 -30.40
N LEU A 158 -1.43 5.78 -31.37
CA LEU A 158 -1.80 5.98 -32.77
C LEU A 158 -3.25 5.61 -33.10
N ASP A 159 -3.73 4.46 -32.61
CA ASP A 159 -5.09 3.96 -32.80
C ASP A 159 -5.95 4.28 -31.57
N THR A 160 -6.47 5.51 -31.55
CA THR A 160 -7.29 6.02 -30.45
C THR A 160 -8.62 5.27 -30.29
N ALA A 161 -9.18 4.73 -31.38
CA ALA A 161 -10.42 3.95 -31.34
C ALA A 161 -10.20 2.57 -30.70
N LEU A 162 -9.10 1.89 -31.03
CA LEU A 162 -8.69 0.67 -30.34
C LEU A 162 -8.36 0.95 -28.87
N ALA A 163 -7.57 1.98 -28.59
CA ALA A 163 -7.20 2.36 -27.23
C ALA A 163 -8.45 2.60 -26.36
N GLN A 164 -9.44 3.36 -26.85
CA GLN A 164 -10.68 3.59 -26.11
C GLN A 164 -11.46 2.30 -25.84
N ARG A 165 -11.58 1.40 -26.83
CA ARG A 165 -12.22 0.08 -26.64
C ARG A 165 -11.49 -0.75 -25.59
N ASN A 166 -10.16 -0.70 -25.59
CA ASN A 166 -9.30 -1.41 -24.67
C ASN A 166 -9.44 -0.89 -23.23
N VAL A 167 -9.51 0.44 -23.03
CA VAL A 167 -9.79 1.02 -21.71
C VAL A 167 -11.19 0.63 -21.22
N MET A 168 -12.22 0.65 -22.08
CA MET A 168 -13.57 0.22 -21.67
C MET A 168 -13.60 -1.24 -21.20
N LYS A 169 -12.86 -2.13 -21.86
CA LYS A 169 -12.71 -3.52 -21.41
C LYS A 169 -11.92 -3.62 -20.09
N ASN A 170 -10.87 -2.81 -19.92
CA ASN A 170 -10.07 -2.73 -18.69
C ASN A 170 -10.92 -2.24 -17.50
N ALA A 171 -11.74 -1.22 -17.71
CA ALA A 171 -12.65 -0.69 -16.68
C ALA A 171 -13.69 -1.73 -16.22
N ARG A 172 -14.27 -2.49 -17.14
CA ARG A 172 -15.19 -3.59 -16.80
C ARG A 172 -14.49 -4.69 -15.99
N LEU A 173 -13.29 -5.10 -16.41
CA LEU A 173 -12.49 -6.06 -15.66
C LEU A 173 -12.17 -5.56 -14.25
N LEU A 174 -11.83 -4.28 -14.10
CA LEU A 174 -11.54 -3.69 -12.80
C LEU A 174 -12.77 -3.70 -11.89
N LEU A 175 -13.93 -3.30 -12.41
CA LEU A 175 -15.19 -3.33 -11.65
C LEU A 175 -15.61 -4.76 -11.27
N TRP A 176 -15.42 -5.73 -12.16
CA TRP A 176 -15.64 -7.15 -11.86
C TRP A 176 -14.68 -7.64 -10.77
N THR A 177 -13.40 -7.27 -10.88
CA THR A 177 -12.37 -7.58 -9.88
C THR A 177 -12.76 -7.02 -8.51
N PHE A 178 -13.23 -5.77 -8.44
CA PHE A 178 -13.71 -5.18 -7.19
C PHE A 178 -14.83 -5.97 -6.54
N GLN A 179 -15.76 -6.50 -7.33
CA GLN A 179 -16.87 -7.30 -6.82
C GLN A 179 -16.43 -8.68 -6.34
N LYS A 180 -15.49 -9.31 -7.05
CA LYS A 180 -15.13 -10.72 -6.81
C LYS A 180 -13.98 -10.89 -5.82
N TYR A 181 -13.00 -10.00 -5.87
CA TYR A 181 -11.72 -10.13 -5.15
C TYR A 181 -11.36 -8.89 -4.32
N GLY A 182 -12.14 -7.81 -4.41
CA GLY A 182 -11.77 -6.51 -3.87
C GLY A 182 -10.70 -5.82 -4.72
N TYR A 183 -9.91 -4.92 -4.14
CA TYR A 183 -8.81 -4.27 -4.87
C TYR A 183 -7.68 -5.28 -5.20
N PRO A 184 -7.13 -5.27 -6.42
CA PRO A 184 -6.04 -6.16 -6.86
C PRO A 184 -4.69 -5.67 -6.31
N THR A 185 -4.42 -5.93 -5.03
CA THR A 185 -3.17 -5.51 -4.38
C THR A 185 -1.98 -6.32 -4.86
N PRO A 186 -0.74 -5.79 -4.77
CA PRO A 186 0.47 -6.58 -4.99
C PRO A 186 0.55 -7.80 -4.08
N ARG A 187 0.03 -7.73 -2.85
CA ARG A 187 -0.12 -8.91 -1.98
C ARG A 187 -0.91 -10.06 -2.59
N LYS A 188 -1.93 -9.76 -3.41
CA LYS A 188 -2.82 -10.77 -4.02
C LYS A 188 -2.30 -11.32 -5.34
N MET A 189 -1.61 -10.51 -6.13
CA MET A 189 -1.21 -10.90 -7.51
C MET A 189 0.26 -10.64 -7.84
N GLY A 190 1.06 -10.16 -6.90
CA GLY A 190 2.42 -9.69 -7.15
C GLY A 190 2.45 -8.42 -7.99
N THR A 191 3.65 -8.10 -8.48
CA THR A 191 3.91 -6.95 -9.37
C THR A 191 4.20 -7.37 -10.82
N MET A 192 4.32 -8.69 -11.06
CA MET A 192 4.69 -9.27 -12.35
C MET A 192 3.69 -10.37 -12.72
N GLY A 193 3.25 -10.35 -13.96
CA GLY A 193 2.47 -11.40 -14.60
C GLY A 193 3.28 -12.22 -15.59
N HIS A 194 2.59 -12.99 -16.44
CA HIS A 194 3.24 -13.91 -17.36
C HIS A 194 4.09 -13.20 -18.40
N ASN A 195 5.22 -13.83 -18.77
CA ASN A 195 6.21 -13.29 -19.71
C ASN A 195 6.66 -11.88 -19.30
N ASP A 196 7.01 -11.74 -18.02
CA ASP A 196 7.55 -10.52 -17.42
C ASP A 196 6.67 -9.28 -17.62
N THR A 197 5.34 -9.47 -17.65
CA THR A 197 4.40 -8.35 -17.81
C THR A 197 4.28 -7.60 -16.49
N PHE A 198 4.90 -6.42 -16.39
CA PHE A 198 4.82 -5.58 -15.20
C PHE A 198 3.39 -5.02 -14.99
N PHE A 199 2.87 -5.16 -13.78
CA PHE A 199 1.58 -4.61 -13.37
C PHE A 199 1.71 -3.15 -12.95
N ALA A 200 1.78 -2.25 -13.95
CA ALA A 200 1.83 -0.81 -13.76
C ALA A 200 0.48 -0.23 -13.28
N MET A 201 -0.01 -0.68 -12.13
CA MET A 201 -1.35 -0.37 -11.60
C MET A 201 -1.63 1.12 -11.49
N THR A 202 -0.63 1.91 -11.07
CA THR A 202 -0.76 3.37 -11.02
C THR A 202 -1.13 3.96 -12.38
N THR A 203 -0.43 3.58 -13.45
CA THR A 203 -0.70 4.03 -14.82
C THR A 203 -2.02 3.48 -15.35
N PHE A 204 -2.27 2.18 -15.12
CA PHE A 204 -3.53 1.55 -15.50
C PHE A 204 -4.75 2.29 -14.92
N LEU A 205 -4.66 2.72 -13.66
CA LEU A 205 -5.73 3.48 -13.01
C LEU A 205 -5.90 4.89 -13.60
N THR A 206 -4.83 5.57 -14.04
CA THR A 206 -4.98 6.89 -14.65
C THR A 206 -5.78 6.86 -15.93
N HIS A 207 -5.73 5.76 -16.69
CA HIS A 207 -6.53 5.60 -17.92
C HIS A 207 -8.03 5.37 -17.62
N MET A 208 -8.41 4.96 -16.40
CA MET A 208 -9.82 4.72 -16.07
C MET A 208 -10.67 6.00 -16.16
N ASN A 209 -10.05 7.19 -16.07
CA ASN A 209 -10.74 8.46 -16.24
C ASN A 209 -11.16 8.76 -17.70
N GLU A 210 -10.65 7.99 -18.67
CA GLU A 210 -11.08 8.03 -20.08
C GLU A 210 -12.45 7.35 -20.28
N THR A 211 -12.97 6.66 -19.25
CA THR A 211 -14.28 5.98 -19.28
C THR A 211 -15.36 6.79 -18.58
N LYS A 212 -16.02 7.70 -19.28
CA LYS A 212 -17.08 8.55 -18.67
C LYS A 212 -18.18 7.75 -17.96
N GLU A 213 -18.54 6.59 -18.51
CA GLU A 213 -19.57 5.69 -17.96
C GLU A 213 -19.13 5.04 -16.63
N TYR A 214 -17.92 4.51 -16.55
CA TYR A 214 -17.46 3.72 -15.39
C TYR A 214 -16.69 4.54 -14.35
N TYR A 215 -16.11 5.66 -14.76
CA TYR A 215 -15.28 6.50 -13.91
C TYR A 215 -15.93 6.89 -12.58
N PRO A 216 -17.21 7.33 -12.50
CA PRO A 216 -17.82 7.67 -11.22
C PRO A 216 -17.82 6.51 -10.22
N LYS A 217 -18.16 5.30 -10.68
CA LYS A 217 -18.19 4.08 -9.85
C LYS A 217 -16.80 3.61 -9.46
N ILE A 218 -15.83 3.68 -10.38
CA ILE A 218 -14.43 3.35 -10.09
C ILE A 218 -13.88 4.31 -9.03
N ARG A 219 -14.13 5.62 -9.19
CA ARG A 219 -13.73 6.65 -8.24
C ARG A 219 -14.28 6.41 -6.84
N GLU A 220 -15.56 6.08 -6.71
CA GLU A 220 -16.17 5.77 -5.42
C GLU A 220 -15.50 4.55 -4.77
N LYS A 221 -15.34 3.46 -5.54
CA LYS A 221 -14.72 2.23 -5.03
C LYS A 221 -13.26 2.39 -4.65
N LEU A 222 -12.46 3.12 -5.43
CA LEU A 222 -11.07 3.40 -5.05
C LEU A 222 -10.98 4.19 -3.75
N TYR A 223 -11.90 5.13 -3.50
CA TYR A 223 -11.93 5.85 -2.23
C TYR A 223 -12.26 4.94 -1.03
N GLU A 224 -13.14 3.96 -1.21
CA GLU A 224 -13.36 2.90 -0.20
C GLU A 224 -12.07 2.10 0.05
N TYR A 225 -11.32 1.77 -0.99
CA TYR A 225 -10.05 1.06 -0.85
C TYR A 225 -8.91 1.90 -0.27
N VAL A 226 -8.97 3.23 -0.41
CA VAL A 226 -8.09 4.14 0.36
C VAL A 226 -8.40 4.04 1.85
N LYS A 227 -9.68 3.96 2.23
CA LYS A 227 -10.10 3.76 3.63
C LYS A 227 -9.70 2.39 4.17
N SER A 228 -9.75 1.32 3.37
CA SER A 228 -9.29 -0.01 3.80
C SER A 228 -7.76 -0.17 3.78
N GLY A 229 -7.05 0.75 3.14
CA GLY A 229 -5.60 0.69 2.94
C GLY A 229 -5.17 -0.31 1.86
N ASP A 230 -6.07 -0.75 1.00
CA ASP A 230 -5.75 -1.60 -0.16
C ASP A 230 -5.32 -0.76 -1.37
N CYS A 231 -5.86 0.45 -1.52
CA CYS A 231 -5.44 1.41 -2.55
C CYS A 231 -4.58 2.50 -1.89
N PRO A 232 -3.30 2.65 -2.28
CA PRO A 232 -2.48 3.76 -1.82
C PRO A 232 -3.12 5.12 -2.17
N PRO A 233 -3.13 6.11 -1.26
CA PRO A 233 -3.68 7.44 -1.56
C PRO A 233 -3.09 8.09 -2.82
N ARG A 234 -1.82 7.78 -3.14
CA ARG A 234 -1.14 8.27 -4.33
C ARG A 234 -1.77 7.76 -5.63
N ASP A 235 -2.14 6.48 -5.69
CA ASP A 235 -2.77 5.89 -6.88
C ASP A 235 -4.15 6.53 -7.12
N TYR A 236 -4.91 6.76 -6.05
CA TYR A 236 -6.19 7.45 -6.12
C TYR A 236 -6.06 8.86 -6.71
N ILE A 237 -5.17 9.70 -6.17
CA ILE A 237 -5.05 11.09 -6.66
C ILE A 237 -4.53 11.18 -8.08
N LEU A 238 -3.71 10.22 -8.51
CA LEU A 238 -3.19 10.20 -9.87
C LEU A 238 -4.34 10.01 -10.85
N MET A 239 -5.27 9.10 -10.56
CA MET A 239 -6.48 8.99 -11.39
C MET A 239 -7.33 10.28 -11.37
N ILE A 240 -7.55 10.86 -10.19
CA ILE A 240 -8.42 12.04 -10.01
C ILE A 240 -7.88 13.27 -10.72
N ASP A 241 -6.61 13.61 -10.50
CA ASP A 241 -6.04 14.87 -10.96
C ASP A 241 -5.43 14.78 -12.36
N ASN A 242 -5.24 13.59 -12.94
CA ASN A 242 -4.61 13.42 -14.27
C ASN A 242 -5.33 14.22 -15.36
N MET A 243 -6.67 14.11 -15.46
CA MET A 243 -7.42 14.89 -16.46
C MET A 243 -7.34 16.39 -16.23
N ALA A 244 -7.42 16.85 -14.98
CA ALA A 244 -7.27 18.27 -14.67
C ALA A 244 -5.87 18.78 -15.03
N PHE A 245 -4.83 17.97 -14.80
CA PHE A 245 -3.47 18.26 -15.20
C PHE A 245 -3.30 18.37 -16.72
N LEU A 246 -3.80 17.40 -17.48
CA LEU A 246 -3.72 17.40 -18.95
C LEU A 246 -4.46 18.59 -19.58
N LEU A 247 -5.55 19.04 -18.95
CA LEU A 247 -6.35 20.18 -19.41
C LEU A 247 -5.92 21.53 -18.79
N ASN A 248 -4.82 21.57 -18.04
CA ASN A 248 -4.34 22.76 -17.32
C ASN A 248 -5.42 23.43 -16.44
N LYS A 249 -6.24 22.62 -15.77
CA LYS A 249 -7.31 23.05 -14.84
C LYS A 249 -6.85 22.97 -13.38
N GLU A 250 -7.64 23.57 -12.48
CA GLU A 250 -7.43 23.44 -11.03
C GLU A 250 -7.50 21.96 -10.62
N ARG A 251 -6.49 21.53 -9.85
CA ARG A 251 -6.34 20.16 -9.35
C ARG A 251 -6.82 20.08 -7.90
N ILE A 252 -7.41 18.96 -7.49
CA ILE A 252 -7.97 18.81 -6.15
C ILE A 252 -6.87 18.55 -5.12
N TYR A 253 -5.92 17.67 -5.45
CA TYR A 253 -4.86 17.21 -4.55
C TYR A 253 -3.46 17.62 -5.02
N SER A 254 -3.30 18.00 -6.28
CA SER A 254 -2.06 18.38 -6.92
C SER A 254 -1.00 17.27 -6.83
N PHE A 255 -1.21 16.17 -7.57
CA PHE A 255 -0.32 15.00 -7.52
C PHE A 255 1.14 15.28 -7.89
N ASN A 256 1.41 16.30 -8.70
CA ASN A 256 2.76 16.74 -9.06
C ASN A 256 3.14 17.97 -8.21
N PRO A 257 3.84 17.77 -7.08
CA PRO A 257 4.08 18.82 -6.09
C PRO A 257 5.11 19.85 -6.57
N ASN A 258 5.98 19.51 -7.53
CA ASN A 258 7.01 20.41 -8.07
C ASN A 258 6.43 21.55 -8.96
N VAL A 259 5.19 21.39 -9.43
CA VAL A 259 4.50 22.34 -10.31
C VAL A 259 3.24 22.91 -9.65
N SER A 260 3.05 22.65 -8.36
CA SER A 260 1.83 23.01 -7.63
C SER A 260 2.15 24.05 -6.59
N LYS A 261 1.42 25.18 -6.61
CA LYS A 261 1.48 26.16 -5.53
C LYS A 261 0.84 25.57 -4.28
N ASP A 262 1.58 25.63 -3.18
CA ASP A 262 1.05 25.23 -1.88
C ASP A 262 -0.14 26.14 -1.52
N SER A 263 -1.25 25.53 -1.10
CA SER A 263 -2.41 26.26 -0.59
C SER A 263 -3.05 25.50 0.56
N ALA A 264 -3.63 26.24 1.50
CA ALA A 264 -4.37 25.67 2.62
C ALA A 264 -5.56 24.81 2.15
N LYS A 265 -6.14 25.09 0.97
CA LYS A 265 -7.21 24.29 0.38
C LYS A 265 -6.69 22.93 -0.09
N ILE A 266 -5.61 22.93 -0.88
CA ILE A 266 -5.00 21.70 -1.39
C ILE A 266 -4.51 20.82 -0.24
N ASN A 267 -3.81 21.38 0.76
CA ASN A 267 -3.34 20.59 1.90
C ASN A 267 -4.47 20.01 2.74
N ARG A 268 -5.60 20.72 2.89
CA ARG A 268 -6.81 20.16 3.53
C ARG A 268 -7.36 18.97 2.76
N ASN A 269 -7.45 19.09 1.43
CA ASN A 269 -7.87 17.97 0.57
C ASN A 269 -6.89 16.79 0.70
N ARG A 270 -5.58 17.03 0.59
CA ARG A 270 -4.55 15.98 0.74
C ARG A 270 -4.65 15.26 2.08
N LYS A 271 -4.79 16.00 3.18
CA LYS A 271 -4.98 15.42 4.52
C LYS A 271 -6.23 14.53 4.58
N SER A 272 -7.34 14.91 3.93
CA SER A 272 -8.60 14.16 3.96
C SER A 272 -8.53 12.73 3.39
N ILE A 273 -7.47 12.42 2.63
CA ILE A 273 -7.22 11.09 2.07
C ILE A 273 -5.91 10.46 2.58
N GLY A 274 -5.26 11.07 3.58
CA GLY A 274 -4.03 10.55 4.17
C GLY A 274 -2.73 10.97 3.49
N LEU A 275 -2.75 11.94 2.58
CA LEU A 275 -1.51 12.47 2.00
C LEU A 275 -0.87 13.58 2.86
N PRO A 276 0.46 13.68 2.88
CA PRO A 276 1.16 14.80 3.50
C PRO A 276 0.96 16.09 2.71
N SER A 277 1.32 17.24 3.30
CA SER A 277 1.32 18.53 2.60
C SER A 277 2.24 18.53 1.37
N ILE A 278 2.06 19.46 0.43
CA ILE A 278 2.95 19.60 -0.73
C ILE A 278 4.41 19.77 -0.28
N LYS A 279 4.65 20.67 0.68
CA LYS A 279 5.99 20.91 1.24
C LYS A 279 6.62 19.65 1.82
N HIS A 280 5.87 18.90 2.62
CA HIS A 280 6.37 17.66 3.23
C HIS A 280 6.60 16.57 2.17
N THR A 281 5.72 16.47 1.18
CA THR A 281 5.91 15.56 0.03
C THR A 281 7.22 15.84 -0.70
N ASN A 282 7.55 17.11 -0.97
CA ASN A 282 8.80 17.46 -1.64
C ASN A 282 10.04 17.02 -0.85
N LEU A 283 10.00 17.10 0.48
CA LEU A 283 11.07 16.60 1.34
C LEU A 283 11.21 15.07 1.24
N ILE A 284 10.08 14.35 1.30
CA ILE A 284 10.06 12.88 1.13
C ILE A 284 10.67 12.50 -0.24
N ILE A 285 10.31 13.22 -1.30
CA ILE A 285 10.85 12.97 -2.65
C ILE A 285 12.36 13.22 -2.69
N ALA A 286 12.83 14.34 -2.15
CA ALA A 286 14.25 14.69 -2.14
C ALA A 286 15.11 13.66 -1.40
N ASP A 287 14.57 13.04 -0.35
CA ASP A 287 15.27 12.02 0.44
C ASP A 287 15.05 10.59 -0.08
N SER A 288 14.09 10.36 -0.98
CA SER A 288 13.74 9.01 -1.45
C SER A 288 14.83 8.30 -2.26
N SER A 289 15.75 9.05 -2.86
CA SER A 289 16.91 8.51 -3.58
C SER A 289 18.02 8.02 -2.66
N LYS A 290 17.96 8.34 -1.36
CA LYS A 290 18.98 7.96 -0.39
C LYS A 290 18.56 6.69 0.37
N PRO A 291 19.47 5.74 0.59
CA PRO A 291 19.22 4.66 1.53
C PRO A 291 18.95 5.20 2.93
N ILE A 292 18.13 4.48 3.71
CA ILE A 292 17.72 4.95 5.05
C ILE A 292 18.95 5.19 5.94
N TRP A 293 19.97 4.33 5.88
CA TRP A 293 21.19 4.51 6.67
C TRP A 293 21.95 5.81 6.36
N GLU A 294 21.85 6.37 5.16
CA GLU A 294 22.43 7.67 4.85
C GLU A 294 21.66 8.83 5.49
N LEU A 295 20.33 8.72 5.56
CA LEU A 295 19.47 9.67 6.27
C LEU A 295 19.78 9.69 7.78
N LEU A 296 20.36 8.61 8.29
CA LEU A 296 20.71 8.44 9.69
C LEU A 296 22.09 8.97 10.07
N LYS A 297 23.00 9.21 9.12
CA LYS A 297 24.36 9.72 9.41
C LYS A 297 24.37 11.10 10.08
N ASN A 298 23.33 11.90 9.85
CA ASN A 298 23.22 13.27 10.36
C ASN A 298 22.34 13.41 11.62
N VAL A 299 21.88 12.29 12.16
CA VAL A 299 21.13 12.24 13.42
C VAL A 299 22.12 12.17 14.57
N LYS A 300 22.24 13.27 15.33
CA LYS A 300 22.91 13.28 16.63
C LYS A 300 22.04 12.56 17.66
N GLU A 301 22.70 11.83 18.56
CA GLU A 301 22.09 11.11 19.70
C GLU A 301 21.42 12.07 20.68
#